data_AF-A0A660SFX7-F1
#
_entry.id   AF-A0A660SFX7-F1
#
_cell.length_a   1.000
_cell.length_b   1.000
_cell.length_c   1.000
_cell.angle_alpha   90.00
_cell.angle_beta   90.00
_cell.angle_gamma   90.00
#
_symmetry.space_group_name_H-M   'P 1'
#
loop_
_entity.id
_entity.type
_entity.pdbx_description
1 polymer ?
#
loop_
_entity_poly.entity_id
_entity_poly.type
_entity_poly.pdbx_seq_one_letter_code
_entity_poly.pdbx_strand_id
1 'polypeptide(L)'
;MEDPTEYFDKLVSALEIKAESLERTAIHSLRNHLQEFESSVSTIYSFLIEKGMIQKDPYRNDKSITELKIPSSEMLPEINSQQELSLRFSHYTSQWEFLVKIFHVSLSNLSLKKVQKMMELLTYIRWTDLSTTSSYQITRAIAGILARISQMNDPMAGKIITNSASNLGKITNNIKAELKTITLFLRERYKAEVRGKITSRMNLNVEQYRRKPVSIVDNVKFEFSHNMKEAGWYKELINELLEEDLGTAAEKLRAGVLETLQINKPVDKRKSKSGINDKKNLFQVLDTLARTGEPIRSALLRMNENSRILLERKKSFPERLSDLFSQWFSKSDSRVLYEIITKDPGTGSIRKETLNFTDFSSLTIRKARLIQELQNAESLPRKKAAAADTEKLIEFINTNLNELKIIHRRISGLDTYFQSDEIPSEIKGAMKSSSLSLKSLKNAISDTIKKFNKFKIKREEAAQLKKLGITD
;
A
#
# COMPACT_ATOMS: atom_id res chain seq x y z
N MET A 1 4.44 44.20 -4.39
CA MET A 1 3.16 43.98 -3.69
C MET A 1 2.38 43.01 -4.55
N GLU A 2 2.32 41.75 -4.14
CA GLU A 2 1.54 40.73 -4.83
C GLU A 2 0.04 41.01 -4.62
N ASP A 3 -0.75 41.02 -5.69
CA ASP A 3 -2.20 41.27 -5.62
C ASP A 3 -2.84 40.17 -4.74
N PRO A 4 -3.68 40.52 -3.74
CA PRO A 4 -4.41 39.54 -2.92
C PRO A 4 -5.15 38.47 -3.74
N THR A 5 -5.62 38.83 -4.92
CA THR A 5 -6.31 37.94 -5.86
C THR A 5 -5.34 36.93 -6.48
N GLU A 6 -4.15 37.40 -6.90
CA GLU A 6 -3.09 36.56 -7.49
C GLU A 6 -2.54 35.55 -6.48
N TYR A 7 -2.37 35.96 -5.21
CA TYR A 7 -1.98 35.04 -4.13
C TYR A 7 -3.03 33.95 -3.90
N PHE A 8 -4.31 34.33 -3.86
CA PHE A 8 -5.39 33.37 -3.61
C PHE A 8 -5.46 32.30 -4.71
N ASP A 9 -5.32 32.69 -5.98
CA ASP A 9 -5.30 31.75 -7.11
C ASP A 9 -4.10 30.79 -7.02
N LYS A 10 -2.90 31.29 -6.70
CA LYS A 10 -1.71 30.45 -6.45
C LYS A 10 -1.92 29.49 -5.30
N LEU A 11 -2.56 29.93 -4.21
CA LEU A 11 -2.85 29.12 -3.04
C LEU A 11 -3.83 27.98 -3.37
N VAL A 12 -4.91 28.27 -4.07
CA VAL A 12 -5.91 27.26 -4.48
C VAL A 12 -5.26 26.22 -5.40
N SER A 13 -4.49 26.65 -6.40
CA SER A 13 -3.77 25.75 -7.29
C SER A 13 -2.76 24.86 -6.54
N ALA A 14 -1.99 25.43 -5.60
CA ALA A 14 -1.05 24.68 -4.78
C ALA A 14 -1.76 23.66 -3.87
N LEU A 15 -2.93 24.02 -3.32
CA LEU A 15 -3.75 23.12 -2.51
C LEU A 15 -4.29 21.93 -3.31
N GLU A 16 -4.74 22.15 -4.54
CA GLU A 16 -5.21 21.07 -5.43
C GLU A 16 -4.10 20.08 -5.75
N ILE A 17 -2.94 20.57 -6.17
CA ILE A 17 -1.76 19.75 -6.44
C ILE A 17 -1.33 18.95 -5.19
N LYS A 18 -1.33 19.61 -4.02
CA LYS A 18 -0.99 18.95 -2.75
C LYS A 18 -2.04 17.91 -2.37
N ALA A 19 -3.32 18.16 -2.61
CA ALA A 19 -4.41 17.24 -2.33
C ALA A 19 -4.25 15.94 -3.14
N GLU A 20 -4.01 16.04 -4.45
CA GLU A 20 -3.78 14.87 -5.30
C GLU A 20 -2.57 14.05 -4.85
N SER A 21 -1.48 14.74 -4.51
CA SER A 21 -0.28 14.09 -3.99
C SER A 21 -0.55 13.37 -2.66
N LEU A 22 -1.24 14.02 -1.72
CA LEU A 22 -1.57 13.45 -0.42
C LEU A 22 -2.52 12.26 -0.53
N GLU A 23 -3.50 12.30 -1.43
CA GLU A 23 -4.41 11.18 -1.68
C GLU A 23 -3.65 9.94 -2.18
N ARG A 24 -2.68 10.14 -3.09
CA ARG A 24 -1.84 9.05 -3.64
C ARG A 24 -0.79 8.51 -2.67
N THR A 25 -0.34 9.34 -1.72
CA THR A 25 0.77 9.00 -0.81
C THR A 25 0.29 8.80 0.62
N ALA A 26 0.07 9.89 1.36
CA ALA A 26 -0.27 9.88 2.78
C ALA A 26 -1.57 9.12 3.07
N ILE A 27 -2.64 9.33 2.30
CA ILE A 27 -3.92 8.65 2.52
C ILE A 27 -3.82 7.16 2.17
N HIS A 28 -3.18 6.82 1.06
CA HIS A 28 -2.96 5.42 0.70
C HIS A 28 -2.18 4.68 1.80
N SER A 29 -1.10 5.29 2.28
CA SER A 29 -0.29 4.75 3.38
C SER A 29 -1.08 4.65 4.68
N LEU A 30 -1.85 5.68 5.03
CA LEU A 30 -2.74 5.70 6.20
C LEU A 30 -3.78 4.58 6.16
N ARG A 31 -4.42 4.32 5.01
CA ARG A 31 -5.36 3.20 4.87
C ARG A 31 -4.70 1.86 5.18
N ASN A 32 -3.48 1.64 4.67
CA ASN A 32 -2.74 0.40 4.92
C ASN A 32 -2.35 0.27 6.40
N HIS A 33 -1.84 1.34 7.02
CA HIS A 33 -1.48 1.32 8.44
C HIS A 33 -2.71 1.16 9.35
N LEU A 34 -3.85 1.75 9.01
CA LEU A 34 -5.10 1.56 9.75
C LEU A 34 -5.60 0.12 9.67
N GLN A 35 -5.51 -0.52 8.49
CA GLN A 35 -5.83 -1.94 8.33
C GLN A 35 -4.90 -2.84 9.17
N GLU A 36 -3.60 -2.56 9.14
CA GLU A 36 -2.62 -3.33 9.92
C GLU A 36 -2.82 -3.15 11.43
N PHE A 37 -3.15 -1.91 11.85
CA PHE A 37 -3.46 -1.58 13.24
C PHE A 37 -4.71 -2.33 13.71
N GLU A 38 -5.81 -2.24 12.95
CA GLU A 38 -7.07 -2.93 13.27
C GLU A 38 -6.86 -4.45 13.36
N SER A 39 -6.18 -5.05 12.39
CA SER A 39 -5.87 -6.49 12.41
C SER A 39 -5.06 -6.89 13.65
N SER A 40 -4.11 -6.07 14.07
CA SER A 40 -3.28 -6.33 15.25
C SER A 40 -4.09 -6.19 16.56
N VAL A 41 -4.95 -5.17 16.67
CA VAL A 41 -5.86 -5.01 17.81
C VAL A 41 -6.87 -6.16 17.87
N SER A 42 -7.46 -6.54 16.75
CA SER A 42 -8.45 -7.63 16.66
C SER A 42 -7.85 -8.99 17.00
N THR A 43 -6.57 -9.22 16.62
CA THR A 43 -5.81 -10.40 17.03
C THR A 43 -5.63 -10.45 18.53
N ILE A 44 -5.19 -9.35 19.16
CA ILE A 44 -5.07 -9.28 20.63
C ILE A 44 -6.44 -9.51 21.27
N TYR A 45 -7.48 -8.80 20.82
CA TYR A 45 -8.83 -8.92 21.37
C TYR A 45 -9.37 -10.35 21.34
N SER A 46 -9.33 -11.00 20.18
CA SER A 46 -9.82 -12.37 20.01
C SER A 46 -9.04 -13.34 20.90
N PHE A 47 -7.73 -13.15 20.97
CA PHE A 47 -6.87 -13.97 21.80
C PHE A 47 -7.13 -13.80 23.31
N LEU A 48 -7.39 -12.56 23.77
CA LEU A 48 -7.76 -12.30 25.16
C LEU A 48 -9.09 -12.97 25.54
N ILE A 49 -10.04 -13.06 24.61
CA ILE A 49 -11.30 -13.79 24.81
C ILE A 49 -11.03 -15.29 24.92
N GLU A 50 -10.27 -15.86 23.99
CA GLU A 50 -9.95 -17.29 23.98
C GLU A 50 -9.26 -17.76 25.26
N LYS A 51 -8.40 -16.90 25.85
CA LYS A 51 -7.73 -17.17 27.13
C LYS A 51 -8.56 -16.78 28.37
N GLY A 52 -9.80 -16.31 28.20
CA GLY A 52 -10.69 -15.93 29.31
C GLY A 52 -10.24 -14.68 30.09
N MET A 53 -9.34 -13.88 29.52
CA MET A 53 -8.78 -12.69 30.17
C MET A 53 -9.72 -11.48 30.09
N ILE A 54 -10.53 -11.43 29.04
CA ILE A 54 -11.63 -10.48 28.86
C ILE A 54 -12.90 -11.22 28.48
N GLN A 55 -14.05 -10.61 28.76
CA GLN A 55 -15.35 -11.15 28.40
C GLN A 55 -15.77 -10.66 27.00
N LYS A 56 -16.42 -11.53 26.22
CA LYS A 56 -17.03 -11.15 24.94
C LYS A 56 -18.23 -10.25 25.20
N ASP A 57 -18.32 -9.12 24.49
CA ASP A 57 -19.50 -8.26 24.52
C ASP A 57 -20.64 -8.94 23.74
N PRO A 58 -21.74 -9.33 24.40
CA PRO A 58 -22.84 -10.05 23.75
C PRO A 58 -23.55 -9.20 22.69
N TYR A 59 -23.51 -7.87 22.82
CA TYR A 59 -24.20 -6.93 21.92
C TYR A 59 -23.28 -6.33 20.87
N ARG A 60 -22.06 -6.86 20.70
CA ARG A 60 -21.08 -6.29 19.75
C ARG A 60 -21.60 -6.28 18.31
N ASN A 61 -22.27 -7.34 17.89
CA ASN A 61 -22.75 -7.50 16.51
C ASN A 61 -24.00 -6.65 16.22
N ASP A 62 -24.78 -6.31 17.24
CA ASP A 62 -26.03 -5.56 17.09
C ASP A 62 -25.82 -4.03 17.08
N LYS A 63 -24.62 -3.57 17.44
CA LYS A 63 -24.28 -2.14 17.47
C LYS A 63 -23.86 -1.65 16.09
N SER A 64 -24.77 -0.99 15.37
CA SER A 64 -24.43 -0.25 14.15
C SER A 64 -23.66 1.04 14.49
N ILE A 65 -22.34 1.04 14.29
CA ILE A 65 -21.50 2.24 14.48
C ILE A 65 -21.58 3.11 13.22
N THR A 66 -22.12 4.32 13.37
CA THR A 66 -22.26 5.30 12.27
C THR A 66 -21.28 6.47 12.39
N GLU A 67 -20.74 6.71 13.59
CA GLU A 67 -19.79 7.78 13.85
C GLU A 67 -18.65 7.28 14.74
N LEU A 68 -17.45 7.81 14.49
CA LEU A 68 -16.29 7.62 15.33
C LEU A 68 -16.54 8.17 16.74
N LYS A 69 -16.47 7.30 17.73
CA LYS A 69 -16.59 7.61 19.16
C LYS A 69 -15.41 7.02 19.93
N ILE A 70 -14.95 7.73 20.94
CA ILE A 70 -13.87 7.25 21.81
C ILE A 70 -14.52 6.58 23.01
N PRO A 71 -14.06 5.38 23.41
CA PRO A 71 -14.58 4.73 24.62
C PRO A 71 -14.31 5.56 25.89
N SER A 72 -15.08 5.32 26.95
CA SER A 72 -14.90 6.04 28.23
C SER A 72 -13.49 5.82 28.81
N SER A 73 -12.86 6.89 29.26
CA SER A 73 -11.58 6.88 29.97
C SER A 73 -11.75 7.14 31.48
N GLU A 74 -12.97 7.10 31.99
CA GLU A 74 -13.28 7.29 33.42
C GLU A 74 -12.62 6.22 34.29
N MET A 75 -12.54 6.48 35.60
CA MET A 75 -11.96 5.53 36.53
C MET A 75 -12.69 4.18 36.47
N LEU A 76 -11.95 3.07 36.34
CA LEU A 76 -12.56 1.73 36.39
C LEU A 76 -13.16 1.48 37.79
N PRO A 77 -14.41 1.00 37.89
CA PRO A 77 -15.00 0.62 39.17
C PRO A 77 -14.23 -0.52 39.84
N GLU A 78 -14.10 -0.51 41.16
CA GLU A 78 -13.34 -1.55 41.88
C GLU A 78 -13.99 -2.94 41.74
N ILE A 79 -15.31 -3.01 41.89
CA ILE A 79 -16.09 -4.27 41.93
C ILE A 79 -16.20 -4.93 40.55
N ASN A 80 -16.35 -4.15 39.48
CA ASN A 80 -16.60 -4.64 38.11
C ASN A 80 -15.50 -4.22 37.11
N SER A 81 -14.29 -3.92 37.59
CA SER A 81 -13.17 -3.39 36.79
C SER A 81 -12.89 -4.20 35.52
N GLN A 82 -12.88 -5.53 35.61
CA GLN A 82 -12.60 -6.41 34.48
C GLN A 82 -13.72 -6.45 33.44
N GLN A 83 -14.98 -6.43 33.89
CA GLN A 83 -16.15 -6.39 32.99
C GLN A 83 -16.18 -5.08 32.21
N GLU A 84 -16.01 -3.95 32.91
CA GLU A 84 -15.99 -2.62 32.30
C GLU A 84 -14.82 -2.46 31.32
N LEU A 85 -13.63 -2.95 31.68
CA LEU A 85 -12.48 -2.98 30.78
C LEU A 85 -12.74 -3.83 29.53
N SER A 86 -13.40 -4.97 29.67
CA SER A 86 -13.77 -5.85 28.54
C SER A 86 -14.71 -5.13 27.57
N LEU A 87 -15.72 -4.43 28.09
CA LEU A 87 -16.65 -3.64 27.31
C LEU A 87 -15.95 -2.48 26.59
N ARG A 88 -15.08 -1.75 27.29
CA ARG A 88 -14.31 -0.65 26.71
C ARG A 88 -13.37 -1.12 25.61
N PHE A 89 -12.71 -2.27 25.80
CA PHE A 89 -11.81 -2.83 24.79
C PHE A 89 -12.57 -3.39 23.58
N SER A 90 -13.77 -3.96 23.80
CA SER A 90 -14.71 -4.31 22.72
C SER A 90 -15.11 -3.08 21.90
N HIS A 91 -15.49 -1.99 22.58
CA HIS A 91 -15.86 -0.74 21.91
C HIS A 91 -14.66 -0.16 21.15
N TYR A 92 -13.47 -0.13 21.76
CA TYR A 92 -12.22 0.30 21.12
C TYR A 92 -11.95 -0.46 19.83
N THR A 93 -12.03 -1.81 19.87
CA THR A 93 -11.81 -2.66 18.70
C THR A 93 -12.84 -2.40 17.60
N SER A 94 -14.10 -2.24 17.97
CA SER A 94 -15.19 -1.99 17.01
C SER A 94 -15.06 -0.62 16.31
N GLN A 95 -14.46 0.37 16.97
CA GLN A 95 -14.18 1.69 16.36
C GLN A 95 -13.09 1.62 15.28
N TRP A 96 -12.07 0.77 15.46
CA TRP A 96 -11.07 0.51 14.41
C TRP A 96 -11.68 -0.24 13.22
N GLU A 97 -12.53 -1.23 13.49
CA GLU A 97 -13.28 -1.93 12.44
C GLU A 97 -14.14 -0.96 11.62
N PHE A 98 -14.85 -0.04 12.28
CA PHE A 98 -15.61 1.02 11.61
C PHE A 98 -14.71 1.89 10.71
N LEU A 99 -13.56 2.33 11.21
CA LEU A 99 -12.62 3.16 10.44
C LEU A 99 -12.12 2.48 9.17
N VAL A 100 -11.84 1.18 9.25
CA VAL A 100 -11.31 0.41 8.12
C VAL A 100 -12.40 -0.02 7.15
N LYS A 101 -13.55 -0.47 7.64
CA LYS A 101 -14.57 -1.15 6.84
C LYS A 101 -15.68 -0.22 6.33
N ILE A 102 -16.03 0.82 7.09
CA ILE A 102 -17.23 1.65 6.83
C ILE A 102 -16.87 3.10 6.50
N PHE A 103 -15.93 3.70 7.24
CA PHE A 103 -15.65 5.13 7.12
C PHE A 103 -15.04 5.55 5.77
N HIS A 104 -14.37 4.63 5.04
CA HIS A 104 -13.69 4.90 3.77
C HIS A 104 -12.84 6.19 3.79
N VAL A 105 -11.71 6.15 4.50
CA VAL A 105 -10.81 7.31 4.70
C VAL A 105 -10.40 7.93 3.36
N SER A 106 -10.74 9.19 3.08
CA SER A 106 -10.28 9.97 1.91
C SER A 106 -10.12 11.44 2.31
N LEU A 107 -9.36 12.25 1.55
CA LEU A 107 -9.28 13.69 1.83
C LEU A 107 -10.61 14.42 1.71
N SER A 108 -11.55 13.92 0.91
CA SER A 108 -12.89 14.50 0.77
C SER A 108 -13.77 14.25 1.99
N ASN A 109 -13.60 13.11 2.68
CA ASN A 109 -14.40 12.75 3.84
C ASN A 109 -13.74 13.13 5.18
N LEU A 110 -12.45 13.48 5.17
CA LEU A 110 -11.73 13.92 6.36
C LEU A 110 -11.99 15.38 6.71
N SER A 111 -12.08 15.64 8.01
CA SER A 111 -12.15 16.99 8.59
C SER A 111 -11.23 17.07 9.80
N LEU A 112 -10.88 18.28 10.24
CA LEU A 112 -10.03 18.50 11.42
C LEU A 112 -10.61 17.76 12.66
N LYS A 113 -11.93 17.84 12.86
CA LYS A 113 -12.63 17.13 13.95
C LYS A 113 -12.50 15.61 13.85
N LYS A 114 -12.61 15.04 12.65
CA LYS A 114 -12.48 13.59 12.43
C LYS A 114 -11.05 13.13 12.65
N VAL A 115 -10.05 13.86 12.15
CA VAL A 115 -8.63 13.56 12.38
C VAL A 115 -8.27 13.64 13.86
N GLN A 116 -8.79 14.64 14.57
CA GLN A 116 -8.61 14.74 16.03
C GLN A 116 -9.19 13.51 16.75
N LYS A 117 -10.42 13.10 16.43
CA LYS A 117 -11.02 11.89 17.00
C LYS A 117 -10.20 10.63 16.70
N MET A 118 -9.62 10.52 15.50
CA MET A 118 -8.72 9.40 15.15
C MET A 118 -7.45 9.42 16.00
N MET A 119 -6.86 10.60 16.23
CA MET A 119 -5.70 10.76 17.11
C MET A 119 -6.03 10.40 18.58
N GLU A 120 -7.19 10.84 19.07
CA GLU A 120 -7.67 10.51 20.41
C GLU A 120 -7.89 8.99 20.55
N LEU A 121 -8.54 8.33 19.58
CA LEU A 121 -8.68 6.88 19.56
C LEU A 121 -7.30 6.18 19.52
N LEU A 122 -6.38 6.65 18.67
CA LEU A 122 -5.03 6.10 18.57
C LEU A 122 -4.25 6.17 19.89
N THR A 123 -4.52 7.19 20.71
CA THR A 123 -3.84 7.40 22.00
C THR A 123 -4.62 6.88 23.21
N TYR A 124 -5.84 6.38 23.02
CA TYR A 124 -6.68 5.80 24.08
C TYR A 124 -5.97 4.66 24.82
N ILE A 125 -5.28 3.78 24.07
CA ILE A 125 -4.31 2.83 24.60
C ILE A 125 -2.94 3.20 24.06
N ARG A 126 -1.98 3.43 24.96
CA ARG A 126 -0.62 3.82 24.58
C ARG A 126 0.24 2.60 24.28
N TRP A 127 0.11 2.08 23.06
CA TRP A 127 0.88 0.93 22.61
C TRP A 127 2.39 1.18 22.49
N THR A 128 2.81 2.44 22.31
CA THR A 128 4.24 2.83 22.26
C THR A 128 4.94 2.66 23.59
N ASP A 129 4.23 2.94 24.68
CA ASP A 129 4.75 3.01 26.06
C ASP A 129 3.93 2.11 26.98
N LEU A 130 3.65 0.89 26.48
CA LEU A 130 2.82 -0.07 27.18
C LEU A 130 3.55 -0.53 28.45
N SER A 131 3.00 -0.17 29.61
CA SER A 131 3.62 -0.47 30.91
C SER A 131 2.56 -0.69 31.99
N THR A 132 2.84 -1.65 32.90
CA THR A 132 2.04 -1.92 34.10
C THR A 132 2.12 -0.82 35.15
N THR A 133 3.00 0.17 34.98
CA THR A 133 3.14 1.36 35.83
C THR A 133 2.64 2.65 35.16
N SER A 134 2.02 2.56 33.97
CA SER A 134 1.55 3.72 33.21
C SER A 134 0.60 4.60 34.04
N SER A 135 0.70 5.93 33.95
CA SER A 135 -0.27 6.86 34.57
C SER A 135 -1.67 6.75 33.96
N TYR A 136 -1.80 6.15 32.77
CA TYR A 136 -3.07 5.94 32.06
C TYR A 136 -3.69 4.61 32.47
N GLN A 137 -4.80 4.65 33.20
CA GLN A 137 -5.42 3.47 33.80
C GLN A 137 -5.75 2.37 32.78
N ILE A 138 -6.32 2.70 31.62
CA ILE A 138 -6.66 1.70 30.59
C ILE A 138 -5.39 1.05 30.01
N THR A 139 -4.36 1.86 29.73
CA THR A 139 -3.06 1.33 29.26
C THR A 139 -2.44 0.41 30.31
N ARG A 140 -2.47 0.82 31.58
CA ARG A 140 -1.97 0.03 32.71
C ARG A 140 -2.70 -1.31 32.84
N ALA A 141 -4.03 -1.29 32.75
CA ALA A 141 -4.87 -2.47 32.88
C ALA A 141 -4.63 -3.47 31.74
N ILE A 142 -4.58 -3.00 30.49
CA ILE A 142 -4.24 -3.83 29.33
C ILE A 142 -2.82 -4.39 29.44
N ALA A 143 -1.84 -3.57 29.82
CA ALA A 143 -0.46 -4.02 30.05
C ALA A 143 -0.40 -5.13 31.11
N GLY A 144 -1.15 -4.99 32.20
CA GLY A 144 -1.26 -6.00 33.25
C GLY A 144 -1.82 -7.34 32.74
N ILE A 145 -2.87 -7.30 31.90
CA ILE A 145 -3.44 -8.50 31.28
C ILE A 145 -2.41 -9.18 30.38
N LEU A 146 -1.73 -8.42 29.51
CA LEU A 146 -0.76 -8.97 28.57
C LEU A 146 0.48 -9.54 29.28
N ALA A 147 0.90 -8.93 30.39
CA ALA A 147 1.97 -9.44 31.24
C ALA A 147 1.61 -10.79 31.88
N ARG A 148 0.38 -10.94 32.39
CA ARG A 148 -0.11 -12.21 32.95
C ARG A 148 -0.11 -13.33 31.90
N ILE A 149 -0.53 -13.05 30.67
CA ILE A 149 -0.51 -14.05 29.60
C ILE A 149 0.92 -14.46 29.24
N SER A 150 1.83 -13.50 29.21
CA SER A 150 3.24 -13.78 28.91
C SER A 150 3.91 -14.66 29.97
N GLN A 151 3.34 -14.73 31.18
CA GLN A 151 3.78 -15.59 32.28
C GLN A 151 3.07 -16.96 32.29
N MET A 152 2.07 -17.19 31.44
CA MET A 152 1.43 -18.50 31.32
C MET A 152 2.38 -19.49 30.63
N ASN A 153 2.23 -20.79 30.90
CA ASN A 153 2.98 -21.89 30.25
C ASN A 153 2.54 -22.11 28.78
N ASP A 154 2.44 -21.03 28.01
CA ASP A 154 2.15 -21.03 26.57
C ASP A 154 3.12 -20.05 25.86
N PRO A 155 4.34 -20.51 25.54
CA PRO A 155 5.36 -19.64 24.94
C PRO A 155 4.99 -19.13 23.54
N MET A 156 4.10 -19.84 22.84
CA MET A 156 3.61 -19.41 21.53
C MET A 156 2.64 -18.23 21.66
N ALA A 157 1.70 -18.31 22.61
CA ALA A 157 0.80 -17.22 22.96
C ALA A 157 1.53 -15.93 23.35
N GLY A 158 2.49 -16.05 24.28
CA GLY A 158 3.27 -14.91 24.75
C GLY A 158 4.03 -14.22 23.60
N LYS A 159 4.58 -15.00 22.66
CA LYS A 159 5.29 -14.46 21.49
C LYS A 159 4.36 -13.77 20.50
N ILE A 160 3.18 -14.34 20.21
CA ILE A 160 2.17 -13.72 19.32
C ILE A 160 1.71 -12.37 19.87
N ILE A 161 1.38 -12.31 21.17
CA ILE A 161 0.96 -11.08 21.83
C ILE A 161 2.07 -10.04 21.82
N THR A 162 3.29 -10.42 22.22
CA THR A 162 4.42 -9.48 22.29
C THR A 162 4.74 -8.89 20.92
N ASN A 163 4.73 -9.73 19.87
CA ASN A 163 4.92 -9.28 18.50
C ASN A 163 3.79 -8.33 18.05
N SER A 164 2.53 -8.66 18.35
CA SER A 164 1.37 -7.84 17.98
C SER A 164 1.40 -6.48 18.69
N ALA A 165 1.70 -6.45 20.00
CA ALA A 165 1.83 -5.23 20.78
C ALA A 165 3.01 -4.36 20.31
N SER A 166 4.17 -4.97 20.02
CA SER A 166 5.32 -4.25 19.44
C SER A 166 5.00 -3.67 18.06
N ASN A 167 4.26 -4.42 17.23
CA ASN A 167 3.83 -3.94 15.92
C ASN A 167 2.89 -2.74 16.06
N LEU A 168 1.92 -2.80 16.97
CA LEU A 168 1.01 -1.68 17.28
C LEU A 168 1.77 -0.42 17.68
N GLY A 169 2.82 -0.53 18.49
CA GLY A 169 3.68 0.60 18.86
C GLY A 169 4.34 1.27 17.64
N LYS A 170 4.87 0.48 16.69
CA LYS A 170 5.48 0.99 15.45
C LYS A 170 4.45 1.66 14.54
N ILE A 171 3.35 0.98 14.27
CA ILE A 171 2.27 1.47 13.40
C ILE A 171 1.66 2.75 13.97
N THR A 172 1.53 2.85 15.30
CA THR A 172 1.04 4.06 15.99
C THR A 172 1.82 5.31 15.56
N ASN A 173 3.15 5.23 15.50
CA ASN A 173 3.98 6.38 15.15
C ASN A 173 3.82 6.75 13.67
N ASN A 174 3.67 5.77 12.78
CA ASN A 174 3.41 6.02 11.36
C ASN A 174 2.06 6.73 11.16
N ILE A 175 0.99 6.21 11.77
CA ILE A 175 -0.34 6.83 11.71
C ILE A 175 -0.29 8.26 12.26
N LYS A 176 0.38 8.50 13.40
CA LYS A 176 0.54 9.86 13.95
C LYS A 176 1.22 10.80 12.97
N ALA A 177 2.28 10.37 12.30
CA ALA A 177 3.01 11.19 11.34
C ALA A 177 2.15 11.53 10.11
N GLU A 178 1.39 10.56 9.61
CA GLU A 178 0.47 10.74 8.48
C GLU A 178 -0.69 11.67 8.86
N LEU A 179 -1.33 11.45 10.00
CA LEU A 179 -2.40 12.31 10.51
C LEU A 179 -1.91 13.74 10.77
N LYS A 180 -0.68 13.93 11.27
CA LYS A 180 -0.08 15.26 11.42
C LYS A 180 0.09 15.97 10.07
N THR A 181 0.59 15.25 9.07
CA THR A 181 0.76 15.77 7.70
C THR A 181 -0.58 16.17 7.10
N ILE A 182 -1.60 15.32 7.25
CA ILE A 182 -2.97 15.59 6.79
C ILE A 182 -3.57 16.78 7.55
N THR A 183 -3.33 16.89 8.86
CA THR A 183 -3.82 18.00 9.69
C THR A 183 -3.30 19.33 9.18
N LEU A 184 -2.00 19.43 8.89
CA LEU A 184 -1.41 20.65 8.34
C LEU A 184 -2.10 21.07 7.03
N PHE A 185 -2.31 20.12 6.11
CA PHE A 185 -3.04 20.39 4.87
C PHE A 185 -4.49 20.82 5.11
N LEU A 186 -5.23 20.15 6.01
CA LEU A 186 -6.61 20.49 6.31
C LEU A 186 -6.75 21.88 6.96
N ARG A 187 -5.75 22.34 7.72
CA ARG A 187 -5.71 23.71 8.25
C ARG A 187 -5.60 24.73 7.12
N GLU A 188 -4.70 24.52 6.17
CA GLU A 188 -4.55 25.41 5.01
C GLU A 188 -5.79 25.42 4.12
N ARG A 189 -6.39 24.23 3.88
CA ARG A 189 -7.64 24.12 3.14
C ARG A 189 -8.79 24.85 3.83
N TYR A 190 -8.90 24.74 5.15
CA TYR A 190 -9.90 25.48 5.94
C TYR A 190 -9.71 26.99 5.80
N LYS A 191 -8.47 27.49 5.95
CA LYS A 191 -8.16 28.91 5.78
C LYS A 191 -8.51 29.40 4.37
N ALA A 192 -8.16 28.65 3.33
CA ALA A 192 -8.52 29.00 1.95
C ALA A 192 -10.04 29.04 1.71
N GLU A 193 -10.80 28.11 2.31
CA GLU A 193 -12.26 28.12 2.21
C GLU A 193 -12.88 29.36 2.88
N VAL A 194 -12.42 29.71 4.08
CA VAL A 194 -12.82 30.94 4.78
C VAL A 194 -12.44 32.17 3.94
N ARG A 195 -11.24 32.18 3.35
CA ARG A 195 -10.76 33.29 2.53
C ARG A 195 -11.67 33.52 1.31
N GLY A 196 -12.00 32.45 0.59
CA GLY A 196 -12.85 32.51 -0.60
C GLY A 196 -14.32 32.85 -0.31
N LYS A 197 -14.88 32.37 0.82
CA LYS A 197 -16.32 32.54 1.12
C LYS A 197 -16.65 33.76 1.97
N ILE A 198 -15.72 34.19 2.82
CA ILE A 198 -15.97 35.22 3.84
C ILE A 198 -15.08 36.44 3.59
N THR A 199 -13.76 36.31 3.74
CA THR A 199 -12.90 37.51 3.78
C THR A 199 -12.77 38.20 2.43
N SER A 200 -12.88 37.47 1.31
CA SER A 200 -12.94 38.04 -0.04
C SER A 200 -14.11 39.00 -0.27
N ARG A 201 -15.20 38.85 0.50
CA ARG A 201 -16.41 39.68 0.42
C ARG A 201 -16.40 40.82 1.44
N MET A 202 -15.43 40.80 2.36
CA MET A 202 -15.28 41.82 3.38
C MET A 202 -14.29 42.89 2.91
N ASN A 203 -14.64 44.16 3.08
CA ASN A 203 -13.69 45.26 2.94
C ASN A 203 -12.82 45.36 4.20
N LEU A 204 -11.88 44.42 4.35
CA LEU A 204 -10.96 44.40 5.49
C LEU A 204 -9.82 45.42 5.27
N ASN A 205 -9.60 46.28 6.27
CA ASN A 205 -8.57 47.32 6.23
C ASN A 205 -7.45 47.02 7.25
N VAL A 206 -6.19 47.06 6.79
CA VAL A 206 -4.98 46.84 7.60
C VAL A 206 -4.93 47.76 8.83
N GLU A 207 -5.27 49.03 8.68
CA GLU A 207 -5.25 50.01 9.78
C GLU A 207 -6.35 49.73 10.82
N GLN A 208 -7.50 49.25 10.37
CA GLN A 208 -8.58 48.86 11.27
C GLN A 208 -8.23 47.59 12.05
N TYR A 209 -7.59 46.62 11.38
CA TYR A 209 -7.11 45.38 12.02
C TYR A 209 -6.05 45.67 13.08
N ARG A 210 -5.08 46.55 12.81
CA ARG A 210 -4.07 46.97 13.80
C ARG A 210 -4.67 47.61 15.05
N ARG A 211 -5.70 48.45 14.89
CA ARG A 211 -6.32 49.18 16.01
C ARG A 211 -7.29 48.32 16.81
N LYS A 212 -8.07 47.44 16.15
CA LYS A 212 -9.17 46.68 16.75
C LYS A 212 -9.23 45.23 16.21
N PRO A 213 -8.23 44.38 16.47
CA PRO A 213 -8.19 43.03 15.92
C PRO A 213 -9.35 42.16 16.42
N VAL A 214 -9.76 42.32 17.69
CA VAL A 214 -10.87 41.56 18.28
C VAL A 214 -12.19 41.83 17.55
N SER A 215 -12.47 43.10 17.21
CA SER A 215 -13.70 43.50 16.51
C SER A 215 -13.75 42.93 15.09
N ILE A 216 -12.61 42.81 14.41
CA ILE A 216 -12.55 42.19 13.08
C ILE A 216 -12.88 40.69 13.19
N VAL A 217 -12.32 39.99 14.19
CA VAL A 217 -12.60 38.56 14.43
C VAL A 217 -14.08 38.33 14.73
N ASP A 218 -14.72 39.21 15.50
CA ASP A 218 -16.16 39.11 15.78
C ASP A 218 -17.02 39.34 14.54
N ASN A 219 -16.62 40.27 13.66
CA ASN A 219 -17.28 40.47 12.36
C ASN A 219 -17.12 39.24 11.45
N VAL A 220 -15.93 38.64 11.41
CA VAL A 220 -15.69 37.38 10.68
C VAL A 220 -16.54 36.25 11.27
N LYS A 221 -16.69 36.20 12.59
CA LYS A 221 -17.54 35.20 13.26
C LYS A 221 -19.02 35.39 12.90
N PHE A 222 -19.47 36.64 12.81
CA PHE A 222 -20.83 36.95 12.37
C PHE A 222 -21.07 36.50 10.93
N GLU A 223 -20.20 36.83 9.98
CA GLU A 223 -20.36 36.35 8.60
C GLU A 223 -20.18 34.84 8.45
N PHE A 224 -19.33 34.22 9.29
CA PHE A 224 -19.12 32.78 9.30
C PHE A 224 -20.40 32.03 9.67
N SER A 225 -21.15 32.50 10.67
CA SER A 225 -22.40 31.84 11.08
C SER A 225 -23.48 31.89 10.00
N HIS A 226 -23.43 32.89 9.11
CA HIS A 226 -24.37 33.03 8.00
C HIS A 226 -23.95 32.20 6.78
N ASN A 227 -22.65 32.20 6.43
CA ASN A 227 -22.13 31.64 5.18
C ASN A 227 -21.53 30.22 5.32
N MET A 228 -21.25 29.73 6.52
CA MET A 228 -20.56 28.45 6.78
C MET A 228 -21.22 27.62 7.90
N LYS A 229 -22.55 27.44 7.85
CA LYS A 229 -23.37 26.80 8.90
C LYS A 229 -22.93 25.39 9.31
N GLU A 230 -22.38 24.60 8.39
CA GLU A 230 -21.96 23.20 8.65
C GLU A 230 -20.49 23.08 9.05
N ALA A 231 -19.70 24.15 8.94
CA ALA A 231 -18.28 24.13 9.27
C ALA A 231 -18.04 24.51 10.75
N GLY A 232 -17.01 23.92 11.34
CA GLY A 232 -16.60 24.27 12.71
C GLY A 232 -15.88 25.62 12.76
N TRP A 233 -16.17 26.44 13.76
CA TRP A 233 -15.47 27.69 14.03
C TRP A 233 -14.15 27.43 14.77
N TYR A 234 -13.02 27.70 14.12
CA TYR A 234 -11.68 27.55 14.71
C TYR A 234 -11.01 28.92 14.88
N LYS A 235 -11.19 29.56 16.04
CA LYS A 235 -10.68 30.93 16.32
C LYS A 235 -9.19 31.09 16.02
N GLU A 236 -8.36 30.10 16.36
CA GLU A 236 -6.92 30.13 16.11
C GLU A 236 -6.58 30.21 14.61
N LEU A 237 -7.28 29.44 13.77
CA LEU A 237 -7.08 29.44 12.31
C LEU A 237 -7.56 30.74 11.67
N ILE A 238 -8.62 31.33 12.22
CA ILE A 238 -9.12 32.64 11.76
C ILE A 238 -8.11 33.73 12.09
N ASN A 239 -7.55 33.73 13.30
CA ASN A 239 -6.50 34.67 13.68
C ASN A 239 -5.26 34.51 12.80
N GLU A 240 -4.83 33.26 12.54
CA GLU A 240 -3.71 32.95 11.64
C GLU A 240 -3.97 33.49 10.21
N LEU A 241 -5.18 33.27 9.68
CA LEU A 241 -5.60 33.81 8.38
C LEU A 241 -5.57 35.34 8.32
N LEU A 242 -6.10 36.01 9.34
CA LEU A 242 -6.11 37.48 9.38
C LEU A 242 -4.70 38.05 9.49
N GLU A 243 -3.80 37.36 10.19
CA GLU A 243 -2.39 37.75 10.27
C GLU A 243 -1.66 37.55 8.93
N GLU A 244 -1.98 36.49 8.17
CA GLU A 244 -1.48 36.29 6.82
C GLU A 244 -1.94 37.36 5.82
N ASP A 245 -3.18 37.84 5.97
CA ASP A 245 -3.80 38.77 5.03
C ASP A 245 -3.53 40.25 5.39
N LEU A 246 -3.52 40.59 6.69
CA LEU A 246 -3.50 41.98 7.19
C LEU A 246 -2.32 42.27 8.14
N GLY A 247 -1.55 41.26 8.52
CA GLY A 247 -0.43 41.40 9.45
C GLY A 247 0.76 42.17 8.86
N THR A 248 1.66 42.64 9.71
CA THR A 248 2.88 43.37 9.28
C THR A 248 3.85 42.47 8.52
N ALA A 249 3.81 41.16 8.76
CA ALA A 249 4.62 40.14 8.10
C ALA A 249 3.84 39.32 7.05
N ALA A 250 2.69 39.83 6.59
CA ALA A 250 1.76 39.14 5.69
C ALA A 250 2.44 38.49 4.47
N GLU A 251 3.27 39.23 3.71
CA GLU A 251 3.97 38.70 2.53
C GLU A 251 4.89 37.50 2.88
N LYS A 252 5.61 37.58 4.00
CA LYS A 252 6.50 36.51 4.45
C LYS A 252 5.73 35.27 4.89
N LEU A 253 4.60 35.46 5.57
CA LEU A 253 3.74 34.36 6.01
C LEU A 253 3.09 33.65 4.82
N ARG A 254 2.55 34.42 3.87
CA ARG A 254 1.98 33.92 2.61
C ARG A 254 2.99 33.12 1.78
N ALA A 255 4.21 33.63 1.64
CA ALA A 255 5.29 32.90 0.97
C ALA A 255 5.64 31.59 1.70
N GLY A 256 5.70 31.61 3.04
CA GLY A 256 5.94 30.41 3.85
C GLY A 256 4.84 29.35 3.68
N VAL A 257 3.57 29.76 3.64
CA VAL A 257 2.45 28.84 3.38
C VAL A 257 2.61 28.17 2.01
N LEU A 258 2.88 28.95 0.96
CA LEU A 258 3.12 28.40 -0.38
C LEU A 258 4.32 27.44 -0.40
N GLU A 259 5.40 27.73 0.32
CA GLU A 259 6.55 26.84 0.46
C GLU A 259 6.19 25.51 1.15
N THR A 260 5.35 25.54 2.19
CA THR A 260 4.90 24.29 2.85
C THR A 260 3.97 23.45 1.97
N LEU A 261 3.15 24.12 1.15
CA LEU A 261 2.20 23.49 0.23
C LEU A 261 2.88 22.96 -1.02
N GLN A 262 3.96 23.63 -1.47
CA GLN A 262 4.84 23.06 -2.47
C GLN A 262 5.15 21.62 -2.08
N ILE A 263 5.01 20.73 -3.05
CA ILE A 263 5.49 19.38 -2.89
C ILE A 263 7.00 19.55 -2.80
N ASN A 264 7.50 19.68 -1.58
CA ASN A 264 8.87 19.37 -1.21
C ASN A 264 9.07 17.93 -1.67
N LYS A 265 9.43 17.76 -2.95
CA LYS A 265 10.34 16.70 -3.35
C LYS A 265 11.41 16.80 -2.28
N PRO A 266 11.65 15.76 -1.48
CA PRO A 266 12.79 15.80 -0.56
C PRO A 266 13.95 16.30 -1.41
N VAL A 267 14.45 17.48 -1.06
CA VAL A 267 15.67 18.02 -1.65
C VAL A 267 16.71 17.04 -1.17
N ASP A 268 16.89 15.98 -1.96
CA ASP A 268 18.10 15.20 -1.97
C ASP A 268 19.17 16.26 -2.19
N LYS A 269 19.87 16.63 -1.11
CA LYS A 269 21.15 17.31 -1.14
C LYS A 269 22.16 16.37 -1.81
N ARG A 270 21.94 16.09 -3.09
CA ARG A 270 22.77 15.33 -4.02
C ARG A 270 22.48 15.86 -5.42
N LYS A 271 22.68 17.17 -5.62
CA LYS A 271 23.03 17.70 -6.94
C LYS A 271 24.41 17.13 -7.30
N SER A 272 24.40 15.98 -7.94
CA SER A 272 25.37 15.49 -8.92
C SER A 272 25.00 14.04 -9.25
N LYS A 273 24.80 13.77 -10.55
CA LYS A 273 24.56 12.45 -11.19
C LYS A 273 23.10 12.05 -11.46
N SER A 274 22.37 12.87 -12.22
CA SER A 274 21.12 12.46 -12.88
C SER A 274 21.28 11.18 -13.74
N GLY A 275 22.47 10.91 -14.30
CA GLY A 275 22.73 9.66 -15.01
C GLY A 275 22.93 8.41 -14.13
N ILE A 276 23.38 8.56 -12.87
CA ILE A 276 23.66 7.41 -11.99
C ILE A 276 22.41 6.93 -11.27
N ASN A 277 21.43 7.82 -11.02
CA ASN A 277 20.20 7.44 -10.34
C ASN A 277 19.24 6.66 -11.25
N ASP A 278 19.17 6.98 -12.55
CA ASP A 278 18.36 6.24 -13.52
C ASP A 278 18.86 4.80 -13.69
N LYS A 279 20.18 4.64 -13.84
CA LYS A 279 20.81 3.32 -13.96
C LYS A 279 20.63 2.51 -12.66
N LYS A 280 20.81 3.13 -11.50
CA LYS A 280 20.56 2.49 -10.19
C LYS A 280 19.11 2.05 -10.02
N ASN A 281 18.14 2.87 -10.42
CA ASN A 281 16.72 2.52 -10.36
C ASN A 281 16.38 1.37 -11.33
N LEU A 282 16.96 1.36 -12.53
CA LEU A 282 16.83 0.24 -13.46
C LEU A 282 17.47 -1.05 -12.91
N PHE A 283 18.59 -0.96 -12.21
CA PHE A 283 19.20 -2.11 -11.56
C PHE A 283 18.30 -2.71 -10.47
N GLN A 284 17.54 -1.88 -9.73
CA GLN A 284 16.54 -2.41 -8.79
C GLN A 284 15.38 -3.13 -9.49
N VAL A 285 14.99 -2.69 -10.70
CA VAL A 285 14.01 -3.39 -11.54
C VAL A 285 14.61 -4.71 -12.05
N LEU A 286 15.88 -4.68 -12.47
CA LEU A 286 16.62 -5.86 -12.91
C LEU A 286 16.77 -6.89 -11.79
N ASP A 287 17.00 -6.46 -10.55
CA ASP A 287 17.07 -7.34 -9.38
C ASP A 287 15.73 -8.01 -9.10
N THR A 288 14.60 -7.31 -9.31
CA THR A 288 13.28 -7.94 -9.21
C THR A 288 12.98 -8.90 -10.35
N LEU A 289 13.40 -8.56 -11.57
CA LEU A 289 13.31 -9.46 -12.72
C LEU A 289 14.10 -10.75 -12.46
N ALA A 290 15.31 -10.63 -11.91
CA ALA A 290 16.20 -11.74 -11.62
C ALA A 290 15.63 -12.75 -10.62
N ARG A 291 14.70 -12.33 -9.74
CA ARG A 291 14.00 -13.21 -8.79
C ARG A 291 12.99 -14.16 -9.44
N THR A 292 12.63 -13.93 -10.70
CA THR A 292 11.68 -14.80 -11.43
C THR A 292 12.30 -16.13 -11.86
N GLY A 293 13.64 -16.24 -11.91
CA GLY A 293 14.34 -17.44 -12.39
C GLY A 293 14.04 -18.71 -11.57
N GLU A 294 14.06 -18.62 -10.25
CA GLU A 294 13.85 -19.79 -9.37
C GLU A 294 12.40 -20.33 -9.43
N PRO A 295 11.34 -19.48 -9.36
CA PRO A 295 9.97 -19.94 -9.60
C PRO A 295 9.78 -20.65 -10.95
N ILE A 296 10.40 -20.17 -12.03
CA ILE A 296 10.32 -20.82 -13.36
C ILE A 296 10.98 -22.19 -13.32
N ARG A 297 12.19 -22.29 -12.74
CA ARG A 297 12.94 -23.54 -12.62
C ARG A 297 12.17 -24.57 -11.80
N SER A 298 11.61 -24.16 -10.67
CA SER A 298 10.77 -24.98 -9.80
C SER A 298 9.51 -25.48 -10.51
N ALA A 299 8.83 -24.62 -11.26
CA ALA A 299 7.63 -25.01 -12.01
C ALA A 299 7.97 -25.97 -13.17
N LEU A 300 9.02 -25.69 -13.94
CA LEU A 300 9.49 -26.56 -15.02
C LEU A 300 9.96 -27.93 -14.53
N LEU A 301 10.62 -28.00 -13.37
CA LEU A 301 11.04 -29.28 -12.80
C LEU A 301 9.83 -30.21 -12.62
N ARG A 302 8.73 -29.67 -12.07
CA ARG A 302 7.47 -30.42 -11.91
C ARG A 302 6.84 -30.78 -13.24
N MET A 303 6.88 -29.90 -14.25
CA MET A 303 6.37 -30.21 -15.58
C MET A 303 7.18 -31.34 -16.26
N ASN A 304 8.50 -31.34 -16.10
CA ASN A 304 9.37 -32.40 -16.61
C ASN A 304 9.13 -33.73 -15.88
N GLU A 305 8.95 -33.70 -14.57
CA GLU A 305 8.58 -34.89 -13.78
C GLU A 305 7.23 -35.45 -14.24
N ASN A 306 6.20 -34.60 -14.36
CA ASN A 306 4.87 -35.00 -14.84
C ASN A 306 4.92 -35.55 -16.27
N SER A 307 5.67 -34.90 -17.17
CA SER A 307 5.88 -35.38 -18.54
C SER A 307 6.59 -36.73 -18.57
N ARG A 308 7.58 -36.96 -17.70
CA ARG A 308 8.29 -38.24 -17.62
C ARG A 308 7.36 -39.36 -17.14
N ILE A 309 6.60 -39.11 -16.08
CA ILE A 309 5.60 -40.06 -15.56
C ILE A 309 4.59 -40.44 -16.65
N LEU A 310 4.16 -39.47 -17.45
CA LEU A 310 3.22 -39.71 -18.55
C LEU A 310 3.83 -40.53 -19.70
N LEU A 311 5.13 -40.39 -19.98
CA LEU A 311 5.84 -41.11 -21.04
C LEU A 311 6.27 -42.53 -20.64
N GLU A 312 6.60 -42.75 -19.36
CA GLU A 312 7.06 -44.04 -18.82
C GLU A 312 5.90 -45.02 -18.53
N ARG A 313 4.64 -44.58 -18.63
CA ARG A 313 3.47 -45.44 -18.43
C ARG A 313 3.31 -46.49 -19.53
N LYS A 314 2.73 -47.65 -19.19
CA LYS A 314 2.31 -48.64 -20.19
C LYS A 314 1.15 -48.05 -21.02
N LYS A 315 1.46 -47.57 -22.23
CA LYS A 315 0.47 -47.02 -23.16
C LYS A 315 -0.49 -48.09 -23.67
N SER A 316 -1.79 -47.79 -23.65
CA SER A 316 -2.85 -48.65 -24.21
C SER A 316 -2.82 -48.64 -25.74
N PHE A 317 -3.27 -49.72 -26.39
CA PHE A 317 -3.29 -49.88 -27.85
C PHE A 317 -3.82 -48.66 -28.65
N PRO A 318 -4.94 -48.02 -28.30
CA PRO A 318 -5.43 -46.82 -29.00
C PRO A 318 -4.53 -45.57 -28.83
N GLU A 319 -3.80 -45.44 -27.73
CA GLU A 319 -2.84 -44.34 -27.49
C GLU A 319 -1.57 -44.52 -28.33
N ARG A 320 -1.17 -45.77 -28.60
CA ARG A 320 -0.07 -46.09 -29.54
C ARG A 320 -0.43 -45.73 -30.98
N LEU A 321 -1.72 -45.78 -31.34
CA LEU A 321 -2.23 -45.39 -32.67
C LEU A 321 -2.24 -43.87 -32.87
N SER A 322 -2.60 -43.07 -31.85
CA SER A 322 -2.51 -41.60 -31.95
C SER A 322 -1.06 -41.10 -31.99
N ASP A 323 -0.14 -41.79 -31.30
CA ASP A 323 1.30 -41.51 -31.37
C ASP A 323 1.89 -41.75 -32.77
N LEU A 324 1.35 -42.70 -33.55
CA LEU A 324 1.77 -42.94 -34.92
C LEU A 324 1.28 -41.83 -35.87
N PHE A 325 0.09 -41.27 -35.62
CA PHE A 325 -0.43 -40.12 -36.38
C PHE A 325 0.35 -38.82 -36.08
N SER A 326 0.76 -38.60 -34.83
CA SER A 326 1.60 -37.45 -34.46
C SER A 326 3.05 -37.59 -34.95
N GLN A 327 3.59 -38.81 -35.02
CA GLN A 327 4.88 -39.11 -35.63
C GLN A 327 4.90 -38.92 -37.15
N TRP A 328 3.78 -39.11 -37.85
CA TRP A 328 3.70 -38.94 -39.31
C TRP A 328 3.85 -37.46 -39.75
N PHE A 329 3.49 -36.51 -38.89
CA PHE A 329 3.70 -35.07 -39.10
C PHE A 329 5.09 -34.56 -38.63
N SER A 330 5.87 -35.36 -37.91
CA SER A 330 7.16 -34.96 -37.32
C SER A 330 8.29 -35.89 -37.78
N LYS A 331 8.63 -35.84 -39.07
CA LYS A 331 9.89 -36.41 -39.54
C LYS A 331 11.06 -35.69 -38.84
N SER A 332 11.83 -36.46 -38.09
CA SER A 332 13.19 -36.22 -37.59
C SER A 332 13.42 -35.55 -36.22
N ASP A 333 12.53 -35.68 -35.24
CA ASP A 333 12.98 -35.44 -33.85
C ASP A 333 12.02 -36.01 -32.80
N SER A 334 12.58 -36.53 -31.70
CA SER A 334 11.87 -37.05 -30.52
C SER A 334 11.25 -35.93 -29.67
N ARG A 335 10.44 -35.07 -30.30
CA ARG A 335 9.81 -33.90 -29.68
C ARG A 335 8.46 -34.28 -29.08
N VAL A 336 8.28 -33.98 -27.80
CA VAL A 336 7.02 -34.21 -27.07
C VAL A 336 6.08 -33.05 -27.33
N LEU A 337 4.88 -33.32 -27.86
CA LEU A 337 3.86 -32.30 -28.15
C LEU A 337 2.70 -32.42 -27.16
N TYR A 338 2.27 -31.29 -26.59
CA TYR A 338 1.07 -31.21 -25.74
C TYR A 338 0.08 -30.18 -26.29
N GLU A 339 -1.20 -30.53 -26.34
CA GLU A 339 -2.26 -29.58 -26.64
C GLU A 339 -2.70 -28.90 -25.34
N ILE A 340 -2.28 -27.65 -25.15
CA ILE A 340 -2.60 -26.89 -23.94
C ILE A 340 -3.70 -25.87 -24.20
N ILE A 341 -4.57 -25.71 -23.22
CA ILE A 341 -5.57 -24.66 -23.20
C ILE A 341 -4.99 -23.48 -22.41
N THR A 342 -4.76 -22.37 -23.10
CA THR A 342 -4.29 -21.13 -22.48
C THR A 342 -5.39 -20.08 -22.45
N LYS A 343 -5.50 -19.36 -21.32
CA LYS A 343 -6.40 -18.22 -21.18
C LYS A 343 -5.60 -16.93 -21.36
N ASP A 344 -6.06 -16.05 -22.25
CA ASP A 344 -5.47 -14.72 -22.41
C ASP A 344 -5.93 -13.81 -21.25
N PRO A 345 -5.01 -13.25 -20.45
CA PRO A 345 -5.36 -12.42 -19.31
C PRO A 345 -6.00 -11.06 -19.67
N GLY A 346 -5.91 -10.60 -20.93
CA GLY A 346 -6.51 -9.32 -21.35
C GLY A 346 -7.89 -9.44 -21.98
N THR A 347 -8.16 -10.53 -22.70
CA THR A 347 -9.41 -10.74 -23.46
C THR A 347 -10.32 -11.82 -22.88
N GLY A 348 -9.82 -12.61 -21.91
CA GLY A 348 -10.54 -13.77 -21.37
C GLY A 348 -10.70 -14.93 -22.38
N SER A 349 -10.17 -14.79 -23.60
CA SER A 349 -10.31 -15.79 -24.66
C SER A 349 -9.52 -17.06 -24.35
N ILE A 350 -10.16 -18.20 -24.62
CA ILE A 350 -9.58 -19.52 -24.47
C ILE A 350 -8.95 -19.90 -25.81
N ARG A 351 -7.65 -20.18 -25.83
CA ARG A 351 -6.93 -20.61 -27.04
C ARG A 351 -6.32 -21.99 -26.81
N LYS A 352 -6.58 -22.91 -27.73
CA LYS A 352 -5.87 -24.20 -27.84
C LYS A 352 -4.56 -23.95 -28.58
N GLU A 353 -3.44 -24.36 -28.00
CA GLU A 353 -2.10 -24.21 -28.56
C GLU A 353 -1.38 -25.57 -28.48
N THR A 354 -0.86 -26.07 -29.60
CA THR A 354 0.04 -27.25 -29.60
C THR A 354 1.44 -26.79 -29.24
N LEU A 355 1.91 -27.19 -28.06
CA LEU A 355 3.20 -26.83 -27.51
C LEU A 355 4.21 -27.96 -27.68
N ASN A 356 5.31 -27.69 -28.37
CA ASN A 356 6.48 -28.56 -28.32
C ASN A 356 7.17 -28.40 -26.96
N PHE A 357 6.95 -29.37 -26.09
CA PHE A 357 7.43 -29.40 -24.72
C PHE A 357 8.94 -29.52 -24.64
N THR A 358 9.56 -30.32 -25.52
CA THR A 358 11.03 -30.51 -25.54
C THR A 358 11.75 -29.18 -25.81
N ASP A 359 11.30 -28.46 -26.84
CA ASP A 359 11.88 -27.16 -27.21
C ASP A 359 11.53 -26.08 -26.18
N PHE A 360 10.28 -26.08 -25.70
CA PHE A 360 9.83 -25.13 -24.69
C PHE A 360 10.61 -25.27 -23.38
N SER A 361 10.74 -26.49 -22.86
CA SER A 361 11.46 -26.75 -21.60
C SER A 361 12.93 -26.40 -21.71
N SER A 362 13.59 -26.73 -22.83
CA SER A 362 15.01 -26.42 -23.05
C SER A 362 15.28 -24.92 -23.19
N LEU A 363 14.41 -24.17 -23.89
CA LEU A 363 14.52 -22.71 -24.00
C LEU A 363 14.20 -22.02 -22.68
N THR A 364 13.18 -22.50 -21.97
CA THR A 364 12.71 -21.87 -20.73
C THR A 364 13.70 -22.09 -19.58
N ILE A 365 14.36 -23.26 -19.51
CA ILE A 365 15.41 -23.50 -18.50
C ILE A 365 16.66 -22.64 -18.77
N ARG A 366 17.07 -22.49 -20.03
CA ARG A 366 18.17 -21.59 -20.42
C ARG A 366 17.83 -20.14 -20.07
N LYS A 367 16.59 -19.72 -20.32
CA LYS A 367 16.10 -18.38 -19.97
C LYS A 367 16.08 -18.14 -18.46
N ALA A 368 15.57 -19.10 -17.68
CA ALA A 368 15.52 -19.01 -16.23
C ALA A 368 16.92 -18.86 -15.63
N ARG A 369 17.89 -19.64 -16.14
CA ARG A 369 19.30 -19.53 -15.76
C ARG A 369 19.88 -18.15 -16.09
N LEU A 370 19.70 -17.68 -17.32
CA LEU A 370 20.18 -16.36 -17.74
C LEU A 370 19.62 -15.24 -16.87
N ILE A 371 18.32 -15.28 -16.54
CA ILE A 371 17.67 -14.28 -15.68
C ILE A 371 18.19 -14.39 -14.24
N GLN A 372 18.41 -15.60 -13.72
CA GLN A 372 18.95 -15.81 -12.37
C GLN A 372 20.40 -15.34 -12.23
N GLU A 373 21.21 -15.49 -13.27
CA GLU A 373 22.61 -15.01 -13.32
C GLU A 373 22.69 -13.48 -13.15
N LEU A 374 21.62 -12.72 -13.43
CA LEU A 374 21.57 -11.28 -13.17
C LEU A 374 21.62 -10.91 -11.68
N GLN A 375 21.41 -11.86 -10.76
CA GLN A 375 21.55 -11.62 -9.32
C GLN A 375 23.01 -11.53 -8.88
N ASN A 376 23.93 -12.19 -9.60
CA ASN A 376 25.34 -12.18 -9.27
C ASN A 376 26.03 -10.97 -9.91
N ALA A 377 26.60 -10.09 -9.08
CA ALA A 377 27.33 -8.90 -9.51
C ALA A 377 28.48 -9.22 -10.49
N GLU A 378 29.11 -10.39 -10.35
CA GLU A 378 30.27 -10.80 -11.13
C GLU A 378 29.92 -11.51 -12.45
N SER A 379 28.64 -11.81 -12.69
CA SER A 379 28.21 -12.56 -13.87
C SER A 379 28.36 -11.75 -15.15
N LEU A 380 28.66 -12.43 -16.27
CA LEU A 380 28.76 -11.80 -17.58
C LEU A 380 27.46 -11.08 -17.99
N PRO A 381 26.24 -11.63 -17.79
CA PRO A 381 24.99 -10.91 -18.03
C PRO A 381 24.86 -9.63 -17.19
N ARG A 382 25.29 -9.64 -15.93
CA ARG A 382 25.24 -8.48 -15.04
C ARG A 382 26.26 -7.41 -15.43
N LYS A 383 27.47 -7.80 -15.80
CA LYS A 383 28.51 -6.91 -16.34
C LYS A 383 28.08 -6.28 -17.66
N LYS A 384 27.46 -7.05 -18.56
CA LYS A 384 26.87 -6.53 -19.82
C LYS A 384 25.73 -5.54 -19.55
N ALA A 385 24.85 -5.83 -18.60
CA ALA A 385 23.82 -4.89 -18.17
C ALA A 385 24.43 -3.61 -17.56
N ALA A 386 25.55 -3.71 -16.84
CA ALA A 386 26.26 -2.55 -16.29
C ALA A 386 26.97 -1.71 -17.35
N ALA A 387 27.41 -2.31 -18.45
CA ALA A 387 27.99 -1.60 -19.59
C ALA A 387 26.95 -1.01 -20.54
N ALA A 388 25.72 -1.55 -20.57
CA ALA A 388 24.67 -1.12 -21.50
C ALA A 388 24.12 0.29 -21.19
N ASP A 389 23.65 0.93 -22.26
CA ASP A 389 22.93 2.21 -22.20
C ASP A 389 21.55 2.03 -21.53
N THR A 390 21.05 3.10 -20.91
CA THR A 390 19.77 3.13 -20.19
C THR A 390 18.61 2.66 -21.08
N GLU A 391 18.60 3.01 -22.37
CA GLU A 391 17.53 2.61 -23.31
C GLU A 391 17.58 1.12 -23.65
N LYS A 392 18.78 0.58 -23.89
CA LYS A 392 18.97 -0.85 -24.11
C LYS A 392 18.58 -1.68 -22.89
N LEU A 393 18.79 -1.16 -21.68
CA LEU A 393 18.32 -1.80 -20.44
C LEU A 393 16.79 -1.81 -20.32
N ILE A 394 16.13 -0.72 -20.70
CA ILE A 394 14.67 -0.64 -20.70
C ILE A 394 14.08 -1.63 -21.71
N GLU A 395 14.62 -1.66 -22.92
CA GLU A 395 14.22 -2.62 -23.95
C GLU A 395 14.44 -4.05 -23.46
N PHE A 396 15.62 -4.36 -22.91
CA PHE A 396 15.93 -5.65 -22.33
C PHE A 396 14.90 -6.05 -21.26
N ILE A 397 14.60 -5.19 -20.30
CA ILE A 397 13.61 -5.48 -19.25
C ILE A 397 12.22 -5.72 -19.85
N ASN A 398 11.80 -4.89 -20.82
CA ASN A 398 10.49 -5.00 -21.45
C ASN A 398 10.33 -6.31 -22.24
N THR A 399 11.36 -6.69 -23.02
CA THR A 399 11.41 -7.94 -23.77
C THR A 399 11.35 -9.15 -22.83
N ASN A 400 12.16 -9.14 -21.77
CA ASN A 400 12.14 -10.21 -20.77
C ASN A 400 10.79 -10.30 -20.05
N LEU A 401 10.14 -9.17 -19.72
CA LEU A 401 8.81 -9.17 -19.09
C LEU A 401 7.74 -9.80 -20.01
N ASN A 402 7.79 -9.53 -21.31
CA ASN A 402 6.85 -10.11 -22.27
C ASN A 402 7.08 -11.62 -22.43
N GLU A 403 8.34 -12.05 -22.54
CA GLU A 403 8.69 -13.48 -22.57
C GLU A 403 8.26 -14.21 -21.29
N LEU A 404 8.45 -13.60 -20.12
CA LEU A 404 8.02 -14.17 -18.84
C LEU A 404 6.51 -14.35 -18.75
N LYS A 405 5.72 -13.44 -19.32
CA LYS A 405 4.25 -13.61 -19.41
C LYS A 405 3.89 -14.81 -20.28
N ILE A 406 4.59 -15.02 -21.40
CA ILE A 406 4.38 -16.17 -22.30
C ILE A 406 4.76 -17.47 -21.58
N ILE A 407 5.91 -17.50 -20.90
CA ILE A 407 6.36 -18.65 -20.10
C ILE A 407 5.33 -18.98 -19.02
N HIS A 408 4.89 -17.99 -18.23
CA HIS A 408 3.87 -18.18 -17.21
C HIS A 408 2.58 -18.75 -17.80
N ARG A 409 2.11 -18.22 -18.94
CA ARG A 409 0.90 -18.69 -19.63
C ARG A 409 1.03 -20.15 -20.07
N ARG A 410 2.15 -20.53 -20.70
CA ARG A 410 2.39 -21.90 -21.20
C ARG A 410 2.56 -22.91 -20.07
N ILE A 411 3.29 -22.57 -19.00
CA ILE A 411 3.41 -23.43 -17.81
C ILE A 411 2.05 -23.58 -17.13
N SER A 412 1.23 -22.52 -17.05
CA SER A 412 -0.15 -22.64 -16.50
C SER A 412 -1.03 -23.55 -17.34
N GLY A 413 -0.91 -23.50 -18.67
CA GLY A 413 -1.62 -24.41 -19.57
C GLY A 413 -1.17 -25.86 -19.42
N LEU A 414 0.14 -26.09 -19.27
CA LEU A 414 0.69 -27.42 -18.96
C LEU A 414 0.23 -27.94 -17.60
N ASP A 415 0.21 -27.10 -16.56
CA ASP A 415 -0.28 -27.47 -15.23
C ASP A 415 -1.75 -27.89 -15.31
N THR A 416 -2.57 -27.14 -16.06
CA THR A 416 -3.98 -27.47 -16.29
C THR A 416 -4.12 -28.79 -17.04
N TYR A 417 -3.30 -29.02 -18.08
CA TYR A 417 -3.30 -30.26 -18.85
C TYR A 417 -2.95 -31.48 -17.97
N PHE A 418 -1.87 -31.41 -17.18
CA PHE A 418 -1.45 -32.50 -16.30
C PHE A 418 -2.39 -32.75 -15.11
N GLN A 419 -3.29 -31.82 -14.81
CA GLN A 419 -4.31 -31.94 -13.77
C GLN A 419 -5.70 -32.25 -14.34
N SER A 420 -5.83 -32.33 -15.66
CA SER A 420 -7.10 -32.60 -16.34
C SER A 420 -7.57 -34.04 -16.16
N ASP A 421 -8.84 -34.27 -16.46
CA ASP A 421 -9.43 -35.62 -16.44
C ASP A 421 -9.02 -36.46 -17.65
N GLU A 422 -8.28 -35.89 -18.61
CA GLU A 422 -7.69 -36.60 -19.74
C GLU A 422 -6.47 -37.44 -19.32
N ILE A 423 -5.94 -37.22 -18.11
CA ILE A 423 -4.86 -38.02 -17.52
C ILE A 423 -5.44 -39.25 -16.80
N PRO A 424 -4.92 -40.47 -17.07
CA PRO A 424 -5.41 -41.70 -16.43
C PRO A 424 -5.36 -41.65 -14.89
N SER A 425 -6.39 -42.16 -14.25
CA SER A 425 -6.54 -42.16 -12.78
C SER A 425 -5.39 -42.87 -12.04
N GLU A 426 -4.75 -43.85 -12.68
CA GLU A 426 -3.63 -44.65 -12.15
C GLU A 426 -2.38 -43.81 -11.86
N ILE A 427 -2.11 -42.79 -12.67
CA ILE A 427 -0.93 -41.92 -12.53
C ILE A 427 -1.29 -40.50 -12.05
N LYS A 428 -2.57 -40.16 -12.00
CA LYS A 428 -3.06 -38.84 -11.57
C LYS A 428 -2.58 -38.47 -10.15
N GLY A 429 -2.51 -39.45 -9.24
CA GLY A 429 -1.98 -39.24 -7.88
C GLY A 429 -0.48 -38.94 -7.81
N ALA A 430 0.29 -39.29 -8.85
CA ALA A 430 1.72 -38.98 -8.95
C ALA A 430 1.99 -37.62 -9.61
N MET A 431 1.01 -37.04 -10.31
CA MET A 431 1.12 -35.73 -10.96
C MET A 431 1.10 -34.61 -9.92
N LYS A 432 2.18 -33.82 -9.87
CA LYS A 432 2.29 -32.70 -8.92
C LYS A 432 1.92 -31.39 -9.58
N SER A 433 1.01 -30.63 -8.98
CA SER A 433 0.70 -29.26 -9.42
C SER A 433 1.89 -28.32 -9.12
N SER A 434 2.09 -27.35 -10.02
CA SER A 434 3.04 -26.25 -9.93
C SER A 434 2.40 -24.92 -9.51
N SER A 435 1.14 -24.94 -9.08
CA SER A 435 0.33 -23.77 -8.68
C SER A 435 1.03 -22.79 -7.72
N LEU A 436 1.77 -23.29 -6.72
CA LEU A 436 2.53 -22.44 -5.79
C LEU A 436 3.68 -21.69 -6.49
N SER A 437 4.43 -22.38 -7.37
CA SER A 437 5.52 -21.79 -8.14
C SER A 437 4.99 -20.82 -9.20
N LEU A 438 3.86 -21.13 -9.83
CA LEU A 438 3.14 -20.25 -10.75
C LEU A 438 2.63 -18.98 -10.07
N LYS A 439 2.05 -19.09 -8.86
CA LYS A 439 1.63 -17.93 -8.07
C LYS A 439 2.82 -17.03 -7.70
N SER A 440 3.93 -17.63 -7.28
CA SER A 440 5.17 -16.90 -6.98
C SER A 440 5.74 -16.20 -8.23
N LEU A 441 5.73 -16.87 -9.39
CA LEU A 441 6.13 -16.29 -10.67
C LEU A 441 5.25 -15.10 -11.07
N LYS A 442 3.91 -15.25 -10.97
CA LYS A 442 2.94 -14.18 -11.26
C LYS A 442 3.18 -12.94 -10.40
N ASN A 443 3.40 -13.14 -9.09
CA ASN A 443 3.67 -12.06 -8.16
C ASN A 443 4.99 -11.34 -8.50
N ALA A 444 6.06 -12.09 -8.77
CA ALA A 444 7.35 -11.51 -9.15
C ALA A 444 7.29 -10.73 -10.48
N ILE A 445 6.52 -11.22 -11.46
CA ILE A 445 6.26 -10.48 -12.72
C ILE A 445 5.49 -9.19 -12.43
N SER A 446 4.42 -9.25 -11.64
CA SER A 446 3.62 -8.08 -11.25
C SER A 446 4.46 -7.02 -10.53
N ASP A 447 5.30 -7.43 -9.58
CA ASP A 447 6.18 -6.52 -8.83
C ASP A 447 7.23 -5.87 -9.73
N THR A 448 7.79 -6.62 -10.67
CA THR A 448 8.72 -6.09 -11.66
C THR A 448 8.04 -5.07 -12.58
N ILE A 449 6.81 -5.34 -13.04
CA ILE A 449 6.00 -4.41 -13.84
C ILE A 449 5.71 -3.12 -13.07
N LYS A 450 5.29 -3.23 -11.80
CA LYS A 450 5.01 -2.06 -10.95
C LYS A 450 6.24 -1.16 -10.82
N LYS A 451 7.41 -1.75 -10.52
CA LYS A 451 8.67 -1.00 -10.40
C LYS A 451 9.11 -0.40 -11.74
N PHE A 452 8.94 -1.14 -12.83
CA PHE A 452 9.31 -0.68 -14.17
C PHE A 452 8.43 0.48 -14.65
N ASN A 453 7.11 0.41 -14.43
CA ASN A 453 6.18 1.50 -14.74
C ASN A 453 6.47 2.73 -13.89
N LYS A 454 6.76 2.56 -12.59
CA LYS A 454 7.19 3.65 -11.72
C LYS A 454 8.48 4.32 -12.23
N PHE A 455 9.42 3.55 -12.77
CA PHE A 455 10.61 4.08 -13.42
C PHE A 455 10.27 4.86 -14.71
N LYS A 456 9.42 4.32 -15.58
CA LYS A 456 8.99 4.98 -16.83
C LYS A 456 8.31 6.32 -16.57
N ILE A 457 7.36 6.35 -15.63
CA ILE A 457 6.64 7.57 -15.22
C ILE A 457 7.63 8.64 -14.76
N LYS A 458 8.58 8.28 -13.88
CA LYS A 458 9.63 9.22 -13.42
C LYS A 458 10.50 9.76 -14.55
N ARG A 459 10.80 8.93 -15.56
CA ARG A 459 11.58 9.34 -16.74
C ARG A 459 10.77 10.27 -17.66
N GLU A 460 9.48 9.99 -17.84
CA GLU A 460 8.56 10.83 -18.62
C GLU A 460 8.34 12.19 -17.97
N GLU A 461 8.14 12.22 -16.65
CA GLU A 461 8.07 13.45 -15.85
C GLU A 461 9.37 14.27 -15.98
N ALA A 462 10.54 13.63 -15.90
CA ALA A 462 11.83 14.30 -16.08
C ALA A 462 12.03 14.83 -17.51
N ALA A 463 11.52 14.13 -18.53
CA ALA A 463 11.58 14.57 -19.92
C ALA A 463 10.60 15.71 -20.21
N GLN A 464 9.40 15.70 -19.62
CA GLN A 464 8.43 16.78 -19.72
C GLN A 464 8.93 18.06 -19.04
N LEU A 465 9.54 17.95 -17.86
CA LEU A 465 10.15 19.09 -17.17
C LEU A 465 11.29 19.72 -17.98
N LYS A 466 12.13 18.90 -18.64
CA LYS A 466 13.17 19.39 -19.57
C LYS A 466 12.59 20.08 -20.81
N LYS A 467 11.46 19.59 -21.34
CA LYS A 467 10.77 20.21 -22.50
C LYS A 467 10.11 21.53 -22.15
N LEU A 468 9.70 21.73 -20.91
CA LEU A 468 9.09 22.97 -20.42
C LEU A 468 10.11 24.10 -20.15
N GLY A 469 11.36 23.96 -20.63
CA GLY A 469 12.39 24.97 -20.44
C GLY A 469 12.86 25.11 -18.99
N ILE A 470 12.43 24.22 -18.09
CA ILE A 470 13.01 24.07 -16.75
C ILE A 470 14.29 23.26 -16.91
N THR A 471 15.25 23.85 -17.61
CA THR A 471 16.67 23.58 -17.42
C THR A 471 17.12 24.44 -16.26
N ASP A 472 17.71 23.81 -15.25
CA ASP A 472 18.59 24.52 -14.31
C ASP A 472 19.64 25.32 -15.10
#